data_AF-A0A024VKG1-F1
#
_entry.id   AF-A0A024VKG1-F1
#
_cell.length_a   1.000
_cell.length_b   1.000
_cell.length_c   1.000
_cell.angle_alpha   90.00
_cell.angle_beta   90.00
_cell.angle_gamma   90.00
#
_symmetry.space_group_name_H-M   'P 1'
#
loop_
_entity.id
_entity.type
_entity.pdbx_description
1 polymer ?
#
loop_
_entity_poly.entity_id
_entity_poly.type
_entity_poly.pdbx_seq_one_letter_code
_entity_poly.pdbx_strand_id
1 'polypeptide(L)'
;MIFPRGSALYVAAVKSSVELGIKMGIQRAITNLKELWGLPSLINAKVIEEFVTPTNYFHRMSMIKFLQNINNSSCASEYSKIPLFCYKVSRPGGEEELAARVADIAEDAHSIGAQAASGKFAEMTSVSAIFSDPVVISAIVVVTIAVILLIIYLILRYRRKKKMKKKLQYIKLLNQ
;
A
#
# COMPACT_ATOMS: atom_id res chain seq x y z
N MET A 1 29.33 -0.17 25.78
CA MET A 1 28.34 0.66 25.05
C MET A 1 28.16 0.09 23.65
N ILE A 2 27.17 -0.76 23.42
CA ILE A 2 26.91 -1.39 22.11
C ILE A 2 25.41 -1.33 21.83
N PHE A 3 24.84 -0.16 21.49
CA PHE A 3 23.47 -0.07 20.91
C PHE A 3 23.18 1.23 20.10
N PRO A 4 23.98 1.66 19.08
CA PRO A 4 23.55 2.77 18.22
C PRO A 4 22.91 2.35 16.88
N ARG A 5 23.06 1.11 16.40
CA ARG A 5 22.56 0.71 15.06
C ARG A 5 21.08 0.27 15.05
N GLY A 6 20.62 -0.42 16.09
CA GLY A 6 19.23 -0.92 16.16
C GLY A 6 18.19 0.19 16.34
N SER A 7 18.51 1.23 17.11
CA SER A 7 17.63 2.38 17.36
C SER A 7 17.45 3.25 16.11
N ALA A 8 18.52 3.49 15.35
CA ALA A 8 18.45 4.27 14.12
C ALA A 8 17.57 3.61 13.03
N LEU A 9 17.68 2.29 12.87
CA LEU A 9 16.85 1.53 11.93
C LEU A 9 15.37 1.51 12.34
N TYR A 10 15.09 1.32 13.63
CA TYR A 10 13.73 1.40 14.15
C TYR A 10 13.10 2.78 13.92
N VAL A 11 13.83 3.86 14.24
CA VAL A 11 13.35 5.23 14.03
C VAL A 11 13.10 5.51 12.54
N ALA A 12 13.97 5.03 11.65
CA ALA A 12 13.77 5.14 10.21
C ALA A 12 12.54 4.34 9.72
N ALA A 13 12.31 3.14 10.27
CA ALA A 13 11.15 2.32 9.95
C ALA A 13 9.84 2.97 10.42
N VAL A 14 9.82 3.55 11.63
CA VAL A 14 8.66 4.31 12.13
C VAL A 14 8.40 5.53 11.25
N LYS A 15 9.43 6.32 10.94
CA LYS A 15 9.28 7.51 10.08
C LYS A 15 8.70 7.16 8.71
N SER A 16 9.31 6.19 8.01
CA SER A 16 8.89 5.84 6.66
C SER A 16 7.50 5.18 6.63
N SER A 17 7.13 4.40 7.65
CA SER A 17 5.78 3.83 7.74
C SER A 17 4.71 4.90 7.98
N VAL A 18 4.95 5.85 8.88
CA VAL A 18 4.02 6.96 9.14
C VAL A 18 3.84 7.83 7.90
N GLU A 19 4.94 8.19 7.22
CA GLU A 19 4.88 8.98 5.98
C GLU A 19 4.06 8.26 4.88
N LEU A 20 4.24 6.95 4.72
CA LEU A 20 3.45 6.16 3.77
C LEU A 20 1.97 6.11 4.18
N GLY A 21 1.69 5.89 5.46
CA GLY A 21 0.33 5.84 5.98
C GLY A 21 -0.44 7.13 5.74
N ILE A 22 0.17 8.28 6.06
CA ILE A 22 -0.40 9.61 5.80
C ILE A 22 -0.66 9.80 4.30
N LYS A 23 0.32 9.47 3.45
CA LYS A 23 0.18 9.60 1.98
C LYS A 23 -0.99 8.78 1.45
N MET A 24 -1.11 7.52 1.86
CA MET A 24 -2.17 6.63 1.41
C MET A 24 -3.54 7.04 1.95
N GLY A 25 -3.60 7.49 3.21
CA GLY A 25 -4.83 8.01 3.80
C GLY A 25 -5.33 9.28 3.11
N ILE A 26 -4.45 10.25 2.85
CA ILE A 26 -4.77 11.48 2.09
C ILE A 26 -5.28 11.12 0.70
N GLN A 27 -4.58 10.24 -0.02
CA GLN A 27 -4.98 9.84 -1.36
C GLN A 27 -6.38 9.20 -1.35
N ARG A 28 -6.65 8.32 -0.38
CA ARG A 28 -7.97 7.69 -0.24
C ARG A 28 -9.06 8.71 0.05
N ALA A 29 -8.81 9.66 0.96
CA ALA A 29 -9.76 10.73 1.29
C ALA A 29 -10.09 11.59 0.07
N ILE A 30 -9.07 12.01 -0.70
CA ILE A 30 -9.24 12.81 -1.93
C ILE A 30 -10.05 12.03 -2.98
N THR A 31 -9.71 10.77 -3.23
CA THR A 31 -10.45 9.93 -4.18
C THR A 31 -11.92 9.81 -3.81
N ASN A 32 -12.20 9.48 -2.55
CA ASN A 32 -13.57 9.33 -2.06
C ASN A 32 -14.37 10.65 -2.12
N LEU A 33 -13.74 11.79 -1.80
CA LEU A 33 -14.38 13.09 -1.94
C LEU A 33 -14.68 13.44 -3.40
N LYS A 34 -13.80 13.06 -4.34
CA LYS A 34 -14.05 13.23 -5.78
C LYS A 34 -15.20 12.35 -6.29
N GLU A 35 -15.46 11.21 -5.66
CA GLU A 35 -16.58 10.33 -6.01
C GLU A 35 -17.91 10.75 -5.36
N LEU A 36 -17.88 11.74 -4.46
CA LEU A 36 -19.06 12.15 -3.70
C LEU A 36 -20.04 12.92 -4.59
N TRP A 37 -21.09 12.24 -5.06
CA TRP A 37 -22.29 12.84 -5.69
C TRP A 37 -21.99 13.89 -6.77
N GLY A 38 -20.95 13.69 -7.57
CA GLY A 38 -20.59 14.62 -8.64
C GLY A 38 -19.98 15.93 -8.14
N LEU A 39 -19.41 15.95 -6.92
CA LEU A 39 -18.71 17.10 -6.35
C LEU A 39 -17.65 17.73 -7.29
N PRO A 40 -16.86 16.98 -8.08
CA PRO A 40 -15.91 17.57 -9.03
C PRO A 40 -16.55 18.38 -10.16
N SER A 41 -17.86 18.20 -10.42
CA SER A 41 -18.60 19.02 -11.36
C SER A 41 -19.11 20.32 -10.72
N LEU A 42 -19.15 20.39 -9.39
CA LEU A 42 -19.59 21.55 -8.63
C LEU A 42 -18.43 22.48 -8.25
N ILE A 43 -17.27 21.90 -7.92
CA ILE A 43 -16.07 22.63 -7.51
C ILE A 43 -14.84 22.16 -8.28
N ASN A 44 -13.84 23.01 -8.40
CA ASN A 44 -12.55 22.62 -8.96
C ASN A 44 -11.92 21.53 -8.09
N ALA A 45 -11.48 20.42 -8.70
CA ALA A 45 -10.83 19.31 -8.01
C ALA A 45 -9.62 19.74 -7.16
N LYS A 46 -8.94 20.83 -7.52
CA LYS A 46 -7.85 21.42 -6.74
C LYS A 46 -8.28 21.86 -5.33
N VAL A 47 -9.52 22.34 -5.17
CA VAL A 47 -10.04 22.78 -3.87
C VAL A 47 -10.09 21.60 -2.88
N ILE A 48 -10.42 20.40 -3.37
CA ILE A 48 -10.41 19.17 -2.57
C ILE A 48 -8.97 18.80 -2.19
N GLU A 49 -8.04 18.89 -3.14
CA GLU A 49 -6.62 18.56 -2.93
C GLU A 49 -5.94 19.51 -1.95
N GLU A 50 -6.26 20.80 -1.99
CA GLU A 50 -5.74 21.82 -1.06
C GLU A 50 -6.37 21.70 0.34
N PHE A 51 -7.63 21.27 0.42
CA PHE A 51 -8.32 21.08 1.68
C PHE A 51 -7.78 19.88 2.46
N VAL A 52 -7.51 18.75 1.79
CA VAL A 52 -7.08 17.51 2.46
C VAL A 52 -5.60 17.58 2.81
N THR A 53 -5.29 17.54 4.11
CA THR A 53 -3.94 17.67 4.66
C THR A 53 -3.63 16.52 5.65
N PRO A 54 -2.35 16.32 6.03
CA PRO A 54 -1.96 15.31 7.01
C PRO A 54 -2.69 15.40 8.35
N THR A 55 -3.21 16.57 8.72
CA THR A 55 -3.87 16.79 10.02
C THR A 55 -5.39 16.65 9.97
N ASN A 56 -6.00 16.60 8.78
CA ASN A 56 -7.46 16.63 8.64
C ASN A 56 -8.06 15.51 7.77
N TYR A 57 -7.24 14.70 7.09
CA TYR A 57 -7.70 13.74 6.08
C TYR A 57 -8.66 12.66 6.59
N PHE A 58 -8.69 12.41 7.90
CA PHE A 58 -9.62 11.50 8.57
C PHE A 58 -10.45 12.21 9.65
N HIS A 59 -10.42 13.55 9.68
CA HIS A 59 -11.18 14.32 10.65
C HIS A 59 -12.58 14.63 10.13
N ARG A 60 -13.54 13.79 10.54
CA ARG A 60 -14.96 13.87 10.12
C ARG A 60 -15.52 15.29 10.17
N MET A 61 -15.35 15.98 11.29
CA MET A 61 -15.92 17.32 11.48
C MET A 61 -15.33 18.35 10.52
N SER A 62 -14.05 18.23 10.14
CA SER A 62 -13.44 19.13 9.17
C SER A 62 -14.06 18.91 7.78
N MET A 63 -14.22 17.66 7.38
CA MET A 63 -14.80 17.28 6.10
C MET A 63 -16.28 17.69 5.99
N ILE A 64 -17.06 17.50 7.06
CA ILE A 64 -18.47 17.96 7.09
C ILE A 64 -18.53 19.47 6.92
N LYS A 65 -17.75 20.24 7.69
CA LYS A 65 -17.74 21.71 7.60
C LYS A 65 -17.34 22.19 6.19
N PHE A 66 -16.36 21.54 5.58
CA PHE A 66 -15.94 21.83 4.21
C PHE A 66 -17.09 21.64 3.21
N LEU A 67 -17.79 20.51 3.29
CA LEU A 67 -18.91 20.19 2.38
C LEU A 67 -20.14 21.06 2.64
N GLN A 68 -20.41 21.42 3.90
CA GLN A 68 -21.45 22.39 4.26
C GLN A 68 -21.16 23.77 3.68
N ASN A 69 -19.90 24.22 3.75
CA ASN A 69 -19.49 25.48 3.13
C ASN A 69 -19.73 25.47 1.61
N ILE A 70 -19.37 24.36 0.94
CA ILE A 70 -19.64 24.17 -0.50
C ILE A 70 -21.14 24.17 -0.79
N ASN A 71 -21.94 23.49 0.02
CA ASN A 71 -23.39 23.49 -0.13
C ASN A 71 -23.95 24.91 -0.06
N ASN A 72 -23.54 25.69 0.95
CA ASN A 72 -24.02 27.05 1.14
C ASN A 72 -23.54 28.03 0.05
N SER A 73 -22.31 27.85 -0.47
CA SER A 73 -21.76 28.75 -1.49
C SER A 73 -22.18 28.41 -2.91
N SER A 74 -22.28 27.12 -3.24
CA SER A 74 -22.38 26.63 -4.62
C SER A 74 -23.76 26.07 -4.98
N CYS A 75 -24.63 25.85 -3.99
CA CYS A 75 -26.01 25.41 -4.20
C CYS A 75 -27.04 26.54 -4.07
N ALA A 76 -26.60 27.81 -3.96
CA ALA A 76 -27.45 28.98 -3.72
C ALA A 76 -28.17 29.53 -4.98
N SER A 77 -27.99 28.93 -6.16
CA SER A 77 -28.45 29.50 -7.43
C SER A 77 -29.60 28.72 -8.08
N GLU A 78 -30.51 29.47 -8.72
CA GLU A 78 -31.51 28.98 -9.67
C GLU A 78 -30.82 28.46 -10.95
N TYR A 79 -30.21 27.28 -10.87
CA TYR A 79 -29.82 26.55 -12.07
C TYR A 79 -31.05 25.86 -12.66
N SER A 80 -31.17 25.90 -13.99
CA SER A 80 -32.15 25.10 -14.74
C SER A 80 -31.93 23.58 -14.59
N LYS A 81 -30.76 23.17 -14.07
CA LYS A 81 -30.46 21.81 -13.60
C LYS A 81 -29.70 21.87 -12.27
N ILE A 82 -30.32 21.39 -11.19
CA ILE A 82 -29.71 21.33 -9.87
C ILE A 82 -28.55 20.32 -9.88
N PRO A 83 -27.32 20.69 -9.44
CA PRO A 83 -26.20 19.76 -9.34
C PRO A 83 -26.55 18.56 -8.44
N LEU A 84 -26.05 17.37 -8.78
CA LEU A 84 -26.37 16.13 -8.07
C LEU A 84 -26.05 16.22 -6.57
N PHE A 85 -24.90 16.81 -6.22
CA PHE A 85 -24.52 17.07 -4.83
C PHE A 85 -25.57 17.90 -4.10
N CYS A 86 -25.95 19.05 -4.66
CA CYS A 86 -26.95 19.94 -4.06
C CYS A 86 -28.31 19.25 -3.89
N TYR A 87 -28.76 18.52 -4.91
CA TYR A 87 -30.00 17.75 -4.83
C TYR A 87 -29.96 16.69 -3.72
N LYS A 88 -28.82 16.00 -3.58
CA LYS A 88 -28.63 14.97 -2.55
C LYS A 88 -28.61 15.54 -1.14
N VAL A 89 -28.03 16.70 -0.93
CA VAL A 89 -27.95 17.35 0.39
C VAL A 89 -29.28 17.99 0.79
N SER A 90 -29.95 18.69 -0.14
CA SER A 90 -31.18 19.45 0.16
C SER A 90 -32.44 18.60 0.36
N ARG A 91 -32.40 17.31 0.02
CA ARG A 91 -33.53 16.40 0.24
C ARG A 91 -33.74 16.14 1.75
N PRO A 92 -34.97 15.80 2.20
CA PRO A 92 -35.18 15.34 3.56
C PRO A 92 -34.24 14.17 3.90
N GLY A 93 -33.45 14.31 4.98
CA GLY A 93 -32.43 13.33 5.39
C GLY A 93 -31.10 13.38 4.61
N GLY A 94 -30.94 14.30 3.66
CA GLY A 94 -29.72 14.44 2.85
C GLY A 94 -28.49 14.86 3.65
N GLU A 95 -28.65 15.74 4.64
CA GLU A 95 -27.56 16.14 5.54
C GLU A 95 -27.06 14.99 6.43
N GLU A 96 -27.97 14.13 6.89
CA GLU A 96 -27.64 12.95 7.68
C GLU A 96 -26.92 11.91 6.82
N GLU A 97 -27.41 11.68 5.59
CA GLU A 97 -26.72 10.82 4.62
C GLU A 97 -25.33 11.37 4.29
N LEU A 98 -25.18 12.69 4.12
CA LEU A 98 -23.89 13.33 3.89
C LEU A 98 -22.94 13.07 5.07
N ALA A 99 -23.41 13.28 6.30
CA ALA A 99 -22.63 13.06 7.50
C ALA A 99 -22.18 11.60 7.64
N ALA A 100 -23.07 10.65 7.34
CA ALA A 100 -22.76 9.22 7.32
C ALA A 100 -21.69 8.89 6.26
N ARG A 101 -21.88 9.38 5.03
CA ARG A 101 -20.90 9.18 3.95
C ARG A 101 -19.56 9.79 4.29
N VAL A 102 -19.52 10.98 4.89
CA VAL A 102 -18.26 11.59 5.34
C VAL A 102 -17.60 10.78 6.44
N ALA A 103 -18.38 10.19 7.36
CA ALA A 103 -17.85 9.28 8.36
C ALA A 103 -17.18 8.06 7.70
N ASP A 104 -17.84 7.43 6.72
CA ASP A 104 -17.28 6.31 5.96
C ASP A 104 -15.99 6.72 5.24
N ILE A 105 -15.96 7.89 4.62
CA ILE A 105 -14.77 8.38 3.91
C ILE A 105 -13.60 8.58 4.88
N ALA A 106 -13.85 9.17 6.04
CA ALA A 106 -12.85 9.39 7.07
C ALA A 106 -12.32 8.07 7.64
N GLU A 107 -13.22 7.10 7.87
CA GLU A 107 -12.87 5.76 8.35
C GLU A 107 -12.07 4.97 7.31
N ASP A 108 -12.48 4.99 6.05
CA ASP A 108 -11.73 4.40 4.94
C ASP A 108 -10.33 4.99 4.82
N ALA A 109 -10.23 6.32 4.89
CA ALA A 109 -8.95 7.01 4.80
C ALA A 109 -8.04 6.67 6.00
N HIS A 110 -8.60 6.61 7.20
CA HIS A 110 -7.88 6.15 8.40
C HIS A 110 -7.42 4.69 8.24
N SER A 111 -8.32 3.79 7.83
CA SER A 111 -8.07 2.37 7.68
C SER A 111 -6.99 2.08 6.65
N ILE A 112 -7.09 2.67 5.45
CA ILE A 112 -6.09 2.52 4.40
C ILE A 112 -4.73 3.10 4.83
N GLY A 113 -4.72 4.25 5.51
CA GLY A 113 -3.50 4.81 6.06
C GLY A 113 -2.85 3.91 7.12
N ALA A 114 -3.64 3.36 8.04
CA ALA A 114 -3.17 2.46 9.08
C ALA A 114 -2.65 1.12 8.51
N GLN A 115 -3.33 0.56 7.51
CA GLN A 115 -2.89 -0.64 6.81
C GLN A 115 -1.58 -0.41 6.05
N ALA A 116 -1.44 0.73 5.36
CA ALA A 116 -0.21 1.07 4.66
C ALA A 116 0.96 1.28 5.64
N ALA A 117 0.73 1.99 6.76
CA ALA A 117 1.75 2.18 7.78
C ALA A 117 2.18 0.84 8.41
N SER A 118 1.22 0.02 8.84
CA SER A 118 1.52 -1.27 9.47
C SER A 118 2.20 -2.25 8.51
N GLY A 119 1.73 -2.34 7.27
CA GLY A 119 2.36 -3.15 6.23
C GLY A 119 3.81 -2.72 5.97
N LYS A 120 4.05 -1.41 5.85
CA LYS A 120 5.39 -0.89 5.60
C LYS A 120 6.33 -1.06 6.79
N PHE A 121 5.81 -0.91 8.00
CA PHE A 121 6.56 -1.16 9.23
C PHE A 121 6.95 -2.64 9.37
N ALA A 122 6.02 -3.56 9.09
CA ALA A 122 6.27 -4.99 9.10
C ALA A 122 7.31 -5.41 8.03
N GLU A 123 7.27 -4.81 6.85
CA GLU A 123 8.27 -5.02 5.78
C GLU A 123 9.68 -4.63 6.27
N MET A 124 9.84 -3.43 6.84
CA MET A 124 11.16 -2.95 7.28
C MET A 124 11.68 -3.67 8.53
N THR A 125 10.79 -4.07 9.44
CA THR A 125 11.17 -4.80 10.67
C THR A 125 11.44 -6.27 10.40
N SER A 126 10.73 -6.92 9.47
CA SER A 126 11.03 -8.30 9.07
C SER A 126 12.39 -8.40 8.39
N VAL A 127 12.72 -7.46 7.50
CA VAL A 127 14.06 -7.33 6.92
C VAL A 127 15.09 -7.15 8.05
N SER A 128 14.84 -6.25 9.00
CA SER A 128 15.74 -6.03 10.13
C SER A 128 15.90 -7.27 11.02
N ALA A 129 14.82 -8.03 11.25
CA ALA A 129 14.82 -9.25 12.05
C ALA A 129 15.65 -10.36 11.37
N ILE A 130 15.48 -10.54 10.05
CA ILE A 130 16.28 -11.48 9.26
C ILE A 130 17.78 -11.16 9.36
N PHE A 131 18.14 -9.87 9.33
CA PHE A 131 19.55 -9.43 9.39
C PHE A 131 20.09 -9.26 10.83
N SER A 132 19.27 -9.46 11.86
CA SER A 132 19.68 -9.34 13.27
C SER A 132 19.72 -10.68 13.99
N ASP A 133 19.02 -11.70 13.49
CA ASP A 133 19.01 -13.03 14.10
C ASP A 133 20.14 -13.92 13.52
N PRO A 134 21.18 -14.25 14.32
CA PRO A 134 22.27 -15.11 13.87
C PRO A 134 21.80 -16.52 13.46
N VAL A 135 20.68 -17.01 13.99
CA VAL A 135 20.08 -18.30 13.61
C VAL A 135 19.53 -18.24 12.19
N VAL A 136 18.80 -17.18 11.86
CA VAL A 136 18.22 -16.98 10.52
C VAL A 136 19.32 -16.74 9.48
N ILE A 137 20.34 -15.94 9.82
CA ILE A 137 21.51 -15.74 8.95
C ILE A 137 22.24 -17.06 8.72
N SER A 138 22.49 -17.85 9.77
CA SER A 138 23.14 -19.16 9.66
C SER A 138 22.34 -20.09 8.75
N ALA A 139 21.01 -20.13 8.89
CA ALA A 139 20.14 -20.95 8.05
C ALA A 139 20.21 -20.53 6.57
N ILE A 140 20.17 -19.23 6.25
CA ILE A 140 20.30 -18.71 4.88
C ILE A 140 21.65 -19.10 4.27
N VAL A 141 22.74 -19.00 5.05
CA VAL A 141 24.08 -19.42 4.61
C VAL A 141 24.14 -20.91 4.32
N VAL A 142 23.56 -21.76 5.17
CA VAL A 142 23.52 -23.22 4.94
C VAL A 142 22.72 -23.57 3.68
N VAL A 143 21.55 -22.94 3.49
CA VAL A 143 20.71 -23.16 2.31
C VAL A 143 21.42 -22.73 1.03
N THR A 144 22.09 -21.57 1.03
CA THR A 144 22.84 -21.10 -0.15
C THR A 144 24.00 -22.04 -0.50
N ILE A 145 24.75 -22.54 0.48
CA ILE A 145 25.80 -23.55 0.25
C ILE A 145 25.19 -24.84 -0.33
N ALA A 146 24.08 -25.33 0.22
CA ALA A 146 23.40 -26.52 -0.28
C ALA A 146 22.92 -26.35 -1.73
N VAL A 147 22.38 -25.19 -2.09
CA VAL A 147 21.95 -24.87 -3.47
C VAL A 147 23.15 -24.87 -4.43
N ILE A 148 24.29 -24.27 -4.04
CA ILE A 148 25.51 -24.28 -4.85
C ILE A 148 25.99 -25.73 -5.08
N LEU A 149 26.03 -26.54 -4.02
CA LEU A 149 26.40 -27.95 -4.12
C LEU A 149 25.44 -28.74 -5.01
N LEU A 150 24.15 -28.46 -4.93
CA LEU A 150 23.12 -29.10 -5.75
C LEU A 150 23.31 -28.75 -7.24
N ILE A 151 23.58 -27.49 -7.58
CA ILE A 151 23.86 -27.05 -8.95
C ILE A 151 25.12 -27.76 -9.50
N ILE A 152 26.22 -27.73 -8.76
CA ILE A 152 27.48 -28.40 -9.16
C ILE A 152 27.26 -29.91 -9.30
N TYR A 153 26.56 -30.53 -8.36
CA TYR A 153 26.22 -31.95 -8.39
C TYR A 153 25.40 -32.31 -9.64
N LEU A 154 24.38 -31.51 -9.97
CA LEU A 154 23.57 -31.73 -11.17
C LEU A 154 24.42 -31.63 -12.45
N ILE A 155 25.33 -30.66 -12.55
CA ILE A 155 26.26 -30.54 -13.68
C ILE A 155 27.14 -31.80 -13.79
N LEU A 156 27.73 -32.24 -12.68
CA LEU A 156 28.58 -33.44 -12.65
C LEU A 156 27.79 -34.71 -12.97
N ARG A 157 26.60 -34.86 -12.41
CA ARG A 157 25.70 -36.00 -12.67
C ARG A 157 25.28 -36.05 -14.13
N TYR A 158 24.96 -34.90 -14.72
CA TYR A 158 24.64 -34.78 -16.13
C TYR A 158 25.83 -35.17 -17.03
N ARG A 159 27.03 -34.67 -16.71
CA ARG A 159 28.27 -35.04 -17.43
C ARG A 159 28.54 -36.55 -17.35
N ARG A 160 28.38 -37.18 -16.18
CA ARG A 160 28.58 -38.64 -16.01
C ARG A 160 27.57 -39.44 -16.83
N LYS A 161 26.28 -39.08 -16.80
CA LYS A 161 25.26 -39.77 -17.60
C LYS A 161 25.53 -39.64 -19.10
N LYS A 162 25.99 -38.48 -19.59
CA LYS A 162 26.37 -38.30 -20.99
C LYS A 162 27.57 -39.17 -21.40
N LYS A 163 28.57 -39.33 -20.52
CA LYS A 163 29.71 -40.24 -20.76
C LYS A 163 29.26 -41.70 -20.87
N MET A 164 28.36 -42.16 -19.99
CA MET A 164 27.87 -43.55 -20.02
C MET A 164 27.01 -43.86 -21.24
N LYS A 165 26.17 -42.92 -21.69
CA LYS A 165 25.39 -43.09 -22.94
C LYS A 165 26.30 -43.22 -24.18
N LYS A 166 27.39 -42.44 -24.25
CA LYS A 166 28.38 -42.59 -25.33
C LYS A 166 29.08 -43.96 -25.28
N LYS A 167 29.47 -44.45 -24.10
CA LYS A 167 30.09 -45.77 -23.96
C LYS A 167 29.19 -46.91 -24.44
N LEU A 168 27.90 -46.85 -24.12
CA LEU A 168 26.91 -47.85 -24.57
C LEU A 168 26.75 -47.88 -26.10
N GLN A 169 26.79 -46.72 -26.76
CA GLN A 169 26.78 -46.66 -28.23
C GLN A 169 28.06 -47.24 -28.84
N TYR A 170 29.23 -46.97 -28.24
CA TYR A 170 30.49 -47.58 -28.68
C TYR A 170 30.49 -49.11 -28.57
N ILE A 171 29.99 -49.65 -27.45
CA ILE A 171 29.90 -51.13 -27.27
C ILE A 171 28.94 -51.73 -28.30
N LYS A 172 27.81 -51.08 -28.61
CA LYS A 172 26.89 -51.55 -29.65
C LYS A 172 27.52 -51.57 -31.05
N LEU A 173 28.35 -50.59 -31.39
CA LEU A 173 29.02 -50.54 -32.69
C LEU A 173 30.14 -51.59 -32.84
N LEU A 174 30.75 -52.03 -31.74
CA LEU A 174 31.85 -52.99 -31.73
C LEU A 174 31.39 -54.46 -31.66
N ASN A 175 30.12 -54.70 -31.33
CA ASN A 175 29.56 -56.04 -31.13
C ASN A 175 28.72 -56.52 -32.33
N GLN A 176 28.96 -55.92 -33.50
CA GLN A 176 28.41 -56.25 -34.80
C GLN A 176 29.57 -56.56 -35.74
#